data_AF-A0A151B583-F1
#
_entry.id   AF-A0A151B583-F1
#
_cell.length_a   1.000
_cell.length_b   1.000
_cell.length_c   1.000
_cell.angle_alpha   90.00
_cell.angle_beta   90.00
_cell.angle_gamma   90.00
#
_symmetry.space_group_name_H-M   'P 1'
#
loop_
_entity.id
_entity.type
_entity.pdbx_description
1 polymer ?
#
loop_
_entity_poly.entity_id
_entity_poly.type
_entity_poly.pdbx_seq_one_letter_code
_entity_poly.pdbx_strand_id
1 'polypeptide(L)'
;MRKNFSDGYNYVTIQCDYFGFEFMQDSNKVTIDLKTMGIEKFLNNEEFIFLNKNGSINVKKIFEISRKYNLPIMCNVELDETLANFNDMGIMQAVDNITAILIVSAILKDNEFNFNENKVVLLGQSHGAYISYLCNAIAPNLISCIIDNSAWIFPKYLINNRLLYQTFDNIRIYKEFSYLAKHIPYDEEILNLSKLYDNYIGDCQVIAFHGTSDFLVSCEEKKNLINKIKGKVHYEEISDQKVDGEIFNSTSHGLGADFFNLFKYAENNIGISTKQNKFQFCEYKKETKLYKYSIDYSSGVPVVNVYKKK
;
A
#
# COMPACT_ATOMS: atom_id res chain seq x y z
N MET A 1 1.59 -12.12 -14.31
CA MET A 1 0.25 -11.60 -13.96
C MET A 1 -0.32 -10.67 -15.02
N ARG A 2 0.35 -9.57 -15.41
CA ARG A 2 -0.15 -8.62 -16.42
C ARG A 2 -0.70 -9.27 -17.71
N LYS A 3 0.08 -10.15 -18.33
CA LYS A 3 -0.31 -10.89 -19.53
C LYS A 3 -1.59 -11.73 -19.34
N ASN A 4 -1.80 -12.29 -18.15
CA ASN A 4 -2.97 -13.11 -17.88
C ASN A 4 -4.25 -12.25 -17.85
N PHE A 5 -4.16 -11.02 -17.31
CA PHE A 5 -5.28 -10.07 -17.33
C PHE A 5 -5.57 -9.56 -18.74
N SER A 6 -4.54 -9.20 -19.51
CA SER A 6 -4.73 -8.74 -20.88
C SER A 6 -5.32 -9.82 -21.78
N ASP A 7 -4.72 -11.00 -21.79
CA ASP A 7 -5.07 -12.07 -22.72
C ASP A 7 -6.37 -12.77 -22.31
N GLY A 8 -6.62 -12.90 -21.00
CA GLY A 8 -7.77 -13.63 -20.47
C GLY A 8 -9.06 -12.81 -20.35
N TYR A 9 -8.95 -11.48 -20.17
CA TYR A 9 -10.10 -10.62 -19.86
C TYR A 9 -10.20 -9.37 -20.74
N ASN A 10 -9.33 -9.23 -21.74
CA ASN A 10 -9.32 -8.09 -22.67
C ASN A 10 -9.18 -6.74 -21.96
N TYR A 11 -8.29 -6.68 -20.96
CA TYR A 11 -7.92 -5.44 -20.28
C TYR A 11 -6.59 -4.90 -20.80
N VAL A 12 -6.51 -3.58 -20.98
CA VAL A 12 -5.21 -2.91 -20.97
C VAL A 12 -4.69 -2.92 -19.54
N THR A 13 -3.54 -3.56 -19.31
CA THR A 13 -3.02 -3.76 -17.96
C THR A 13 -1.82 -2.85 -17.70
N ILE A 14 -1.93 -2.02 -16.66
CA ILE A 14 -0.88 -1.11 -16.21
C ILE A 14 -0.36 -1.62 -14.86
N GLN A 15 0.96 -1.60 -14.69
CA GLN A 15 1.61 -1.74 -13.38
C GLN A 15 2.50 -0.52 -13.23
N CYS A 16 2.35 0.19 -12.13
CA CYS A 16 3.02 1.45 -11.85
C CYS A 16 4.01 1.24 -10.72
N ASP A 17 5.28 1.53 -11.00
CA ASP A 17 6.25 1.84 -9.96
C ASP A 17 6.03 3.33 -9.64
N TYR A 18 5.56 3.61 -8.44
CA TYR A 18 5.19 4.95 -7.97
C TYR A 18 6.26 5.54 -7.07
N PHE A 19 6.16 6.84 -6.78
CA PHE A 19 7.10 7.57 -5.93
C PHE A 19 7.43 6.83 -4.62
N GLY A 20 8.72 6.53 -4.43
CA GLY A 20 9.25 5.84 -3.26
C GLY A 20 8.95 4.33 -3.17
N PHE A 21 8.43 3.70 -4.24
CA PHE A 21 8.18 2.26 -4.30
C PHE A 21 9.43 1.41 -4.08
N GLU A 22 10.60 1.90 -4.48
CA GLU A 22 11.89 1.23 -4.30
C GLU A 22 12.22 0.99 -2.83
N PHE A 23 11.79 1.88 -1.93
CA PHE A 23 12.02 1.74 -0.49
C PHE A 23 11.06 0.73 0.15
N MET A 24 9.99 0.33 -0.55
CA MET A 24 9.05 -0.71 -0.11
C MET A 24 9.49 -2.12 -0.46
N GLN A 25 10.57 -2.28 -1.21
CA GLN A 25 11.12 -3.60 -1.51
C GLN A 25 11.96 -4.12 -0.35
N ASP A 26 12.30 -5.41 -0.37
CA ASP A 26 13.28 -5.93 0.58
C ASP A 26 14.67 -5.35 0.29
N SER A 27 15.48 -5.16 1.33
CA SER A 27 16.83 -4.61 1.23
C SER A 27 17.83 -5.49 1.95
N ASN A 28 19.04 -5.58 1.37
CA ASN A 28 20.19 -6.25 1.98
C ASN A 28 21.13 -5.28 2.69
N LYS A 29 20.90 -3.97 2.57
CA LYS A 29 21.65 -2.93 3.28
C LYS A 29 21.09 -2.81 4.69
N VAL A 30 21.71 -3.52 5.63
CA VAL A 30 21.23 -3.62 7.01
C VAL A 30 22.34 -3.44 8.03
N THR A 31 21.98 -2.92 9.19
CA THR A 31 22.81 -2.93 10.41
C THR A 31 22.17 -3.82 11.46
N ILE A 32 22.98 -4.49 12.29
CA ILE A 32 22.45 -5.36 13.36
C ILE A 32 22.25 -4.55 14.63
N ASP A 33 21.04 -4.61 15.19
CA ASP A 33 20.69 -3.97 16.46
C ASP A 33 20.95 -4.93 17.63
N LEU A 34 22.21 -4.94 18.09
CA LEU A 34 22.64 -5.76 19.22
C LEU A 34 21.88 -5.45 20.52
N LYS A 35 21.42 -4.20 20.69
CA LYS A 35 20.73 -3.76 21.90
C LYS A 35 19.32 -4.33 21.96
N THR A 36 18.59 -4.25 20.85
CA THR A 36 17.23 -4.81 20.77
C THR A 36 17.24 -6.34 20.85
N MET A 37 18.33 -6.99 20.43
CA MET A 37 18.54 -8.44 20.61
C MET A 37 18.72 -8.87 22.08
N GLY A 38 19.07 -7.95 23.00
CA GLY A 38 19.33 -8.28 24.40
C GLY A 38 20.54 -9.22 24.59
N ILE A 39 21.47 -9.22 23.62
CA ILE A 39 22.58 -10.18 23.54
C ILE A 39 23.58 -10.00 24.68
N GLU A 40 23.63 -8.80 25.28
CA GLU A 40 24.48 -8.44 26.41
C GLU A 40 24.24 -9.32 27.65
N LYS A 41 23.05 -9.93 27.78
CA LYS A 41 22.71 -10.81 28.91
C LYS A 41 23.41 -12.18 28.82
N PHE A 42 23.94 -12.53 27.66
CA PHE A 42 24.51 -13.85 27.37
C PHE A 42 26.03 -13.81 27.19
N LEU A 43 26.63 -12.61 27.26
CA LEU A 43 28.03 -12.37 26.99
C LEU A 43 28.67 -11.69 28.20
N ASN A 44 29.92 -12.04 28.48
CA ASN A 44 30.72 -11.22 29.38
C ASN A 44 31.18 -9.93 28.66
N ASN A 45 31.69 -8.96 29.43
CA ASN A 45 32.11 -7.65 28.89
C ASN A 45 33.18 -7.78 27.79
N GLU A 46 34.09 -8.76 27.88
CA GLU A 46 35.13 -8.97 26.87
C GLU A 46 34.56 -9.55 25.57
N GLU A 47 33.62 -10.48 25.66
CA GLU A 47 32.90 -11.05 24.51
C GLU A 47 32.03 -10.01 23.82
N PHE A 48 31.39 -9.12 24.57
CA PHE A 48 30.59 -8.02 24.02
C PHE A 48 31.48 -6.99 23.31
N ILE A 49 32.64 -6.64 23.90
CA ILE A 49 33.63 -5.77 23.24
C ILE A 49 34.18 -6.44 21.97
N PHE A 50 34.40 -7.76 22.01
CA PHE A 50 34.89 -8.52 20.86
C PHE A 50 33.87 -8.60 19.72
N LEU A 51 32.56 -8.60 20.02
CA LEU A 51 31.51 -8.50 18.99
C LEU A 51 31.56 -7.18 18.23
N ASN A 52 32.00 -6.10 18.88
CA ASN A 52 32.11 -4.74 18.34
C ASN A 52 33.56 -4.30 18.10
N LYS A 53 34.47 -5.24 17.81
CA LYS A 53 35.89 -4.93 17.64
C LYS A 53 36.10 -4.01 16.43
N ASN A 54 36.73 -2.86 16.66
CA ASN A 54 37.05 -1.84 15.65
C ASN A 54 35.83 -1.30 14.87
N GLY A 55 34.64 -1.32 15.47
CA GLY A 55 33.41 -0.85 14.81
C GLY A 55 32.85 -1.81 13.75
N SER A 56 33.46 -2.98 13.56
CA SER A 56 32.94 -4.04 12.69
C SER A 56 32.25 -5.13 13.51
N ILE A 57 30.99 -5.42 13.17
CA ILE A 57 30.20 -6.44 13.84
C ILE A 57 30.64 -7.84 13.39
N ASN A 58 30.97 -8.74 14.33
CA ASN A 58 31.27 -10.14 14.02
C ASN A 58 29.98 -10.95 13.79
N VAL A 59 29.49 -10.93 12.55
CA VAL A 59 28.25 -11.59 12.13
C VAL A 59 28.26 -13.10 12.44
N LYS A 60 29.38 -13.80 12.21
CA LYS A 60 29.47 -15.25 12.46
C LYS A 60 29.19 -15.57 13.93
N LYS A 61 29.79 -14.81 14.85
CA LYS A 61 29.60 -15.00 16.28
C LYS A 61 28.16 -14.71 16.72
N ILE A 62 27.50 -13.73 16.09
CA ILE A 62 26.08 -13.44 16.32
C ILE A 62 25.22 -14.64 15.94
N PHE A 63 25.42 -15.22 14.75
CA PHE A 63 24.69 -16.42 14.34
C PHE A 63 24.91 -17.61 15.30
N GLU A 64 26.14 -17.81 15.80
CA GLU A 64 26.43 -18.84 16.80
C GLU A 64 25.65 -18.63 18.11
N ILE A 65 25.63 -17.39 18.61
CA ILE A 65 24.91 -17.03 19.85
C ILE A 65 23.40 -17.16 19.63
N SER A 66 22.88 -16.60 18.54
CA SER A 66 21.47 -16.69 18.16
C SER A 66 21.01 -18.14 18.05
N ARG A 67 21.82 -19.03 17.49
CA ARG A 67 21.53 -20.46 17.43
C ARG A 67 21.53 -21.10 18.82
N LYS A 68 22.57 -20.85 19.62
CA LYS A 68 22.75 -21.47 20.94
C LYS A 68 21.62 -21.10 21.91
N TYR A 69 21.15 -19.85 21.86
CA TYR A 69 20.15 -19.32 22.79
C TYR A 69 18.77 -19.11 22.16
N ASN A 70 18.58 -19.53 20.91
CA ASN A 70 17.35 -19.33 20.14
C ASN A 70 16.90 -17.86 20.12
N LEU A 71 17.85 -16.93 19.94
CA LEU A 71 17.60 -15.49 19.92
C LEU A 71 17.34 -15.00 18.49
N PRO A 72 16.30 -14.19 18.27
CA PRO A 72 16.10 -13.55 16.97
C PRO A 72 17.23 -12.54 16.69
N ILE A 73 17.59 -12.39 15.42
CA ILE A 73 18.48 -11.34 14.95
C ILE A 73 17.63 -10.15 14.55
N MET A 74 17.91 -8.98 15.12
CA MET A 74 17.22 -7.74 14.81
C MET A 74 18.12 -6.89 13.90
N CYS A 75 17.62 -6.52 12.74
CA CYS A 75 18.33 -5.71 11.77
C CYS A 75 17.55 -4.43 11.48
N ASN A 76 18.24 -3.30 11.43
CA ASN A 76 17.72 -2.04 10.89
C ASN A 76 18.09 -1.95 9.42
N VAL A 77 17.10 -1.67 8.56
CA VAL A 77 17.32 -1.44 7.14
C VAL A 77 17.76 0.00 6.94
N GLU A 78 18.86 0.16 6.21
CA GLU A 78 19.30 1.48 5.78
C GLU A 78 18.62 1.83 4.46
N LEU A 79 17.76 2.85 4.52
CA LEU A 79 17.07 3.40 3.36
C LEU A 79 17.81 4.66 2.92
N ASP A 80 18.16 4.75 1.65
CA ASP A 80 18.79 5.93 1.06
C ASP A 80 17.74 6.99 0.64
N GLU A 81 16.75 7.20 1.51
CA GLU A 81 15.68 8.18 1.31
C GLU A 81 16.20 9.61 1.46
N THR A 82 15.65 10.51 0.65
CA THR A 82 15.90 11.94 0.72
C THR A 82 14.60 12.71 0.57
N LEU A 83 14.56 14.00 0.92
CA LEU A 83 13.35 14.82 0.69
C LEU A 83 12.94 14.91 -0.78
N ALA A 84 13.85 14.63 -1.72
CA ALA A 84 13.55 14.58 -3.15
C ALA A 84 13.03 13.22 -3.61
N ASN A 85 13.31 12.14 -2.86
CA ASN A 85 12.90 10.79 -3.20
C ASN A 85 12.78 9.95 -1.93
N PHE A 86 11.55 9.71 -1.49
CA PHE A 86 11.23 8.92 -0.32
C PHE A 86 9.84 8.32 -0.48
N ASN A 87 9.52 7.33 0.35
CA ASN A 87 8.17 6.79 0.38
C ASN A 87 7.25 7.71 1.18
N ASP A 88 6.50 8.58 0.49
CA ASP A 88 5.56 9.53 1.11
C ASP A 88 4.34 8.85 1.76
N MET A 89 4.07 7.59 1.40
CA MET A 89 2.90 6.82 1.80
C MET A 89 1.57 7.48 1.42
N GLY A 90 1.55 8.35 0.41
CA GLY A 90 0.50 9.35 0.27
C GLY A 90 0.11 9.71 -1.15
N ILE A 91 -0.19 10.99 -1.34
CA ILE A 91 -0.86 11.50 -2.54
C ILE A 91 0.06 11.45 -3.76
N MET A 92 1.39 11.58 -3.59
CA MET A 92 2.30 11.52 -4.74
C MET A 92 2.18 10.19 -5.48
N GLN A 93 2.03 9.10 -4.73
CA GLN A 93 1.83 7.76 -5.28
C GLN A 93 0.49 7.64 -6.03
N ALA A 94 -0.57 8.27 -5.52
CA ALA A 94 -1.86 8.31 -6.19
C ALA A 94 -1.80 9.11 -7.51
N VAL A 95 -1.09 10.25 -7.50
CA VAL A 95 -0.87 11.10 -8.68
C VAL A 95 -0.12 10.32 -9.76
N ASP A 96 0.91 9.54 -9.41
CA ASP A 96 1.64 8.71 -10.38
C ASP A 96 0.73 7.67 -11.03
N ASN A 97 -0.09 6.98 -10.25
CA ASN A 97 -1.05 6.00 -10.75
C ASN A 97 -2.10 6.65 -11.67
N ILE A 98 -2.65 7.80 -11.29
CA ILE A 98 -3.60 8.55 -12.12
C ILE A 98 -2.93 9.01 -13.42
N THR A 99 -1.70 9.53 -13.33
CA THR A 99 -0.92 9.97 -14.49
C THR A 99 -0.70 8.81 -15.46
N ALA A 100 -0.32 7.63 -14.97
CA ALA A 100 -0.15 6.44 -15.80
C ALA A 100 -1.45 6.07 -16.53
N ILE A 101 -2.60 6.09 -15.86
CA ILE A 101 -3.91 5.82 -16.46
C ILE A 101 -4.23 6.83 -17.57
N LEU A 102 -4.05 8.11 -17.30
CA LEU A 102 -4.37 9.19 -18.24
C LEU A 102 -3.45 9.17 -19.47
N ILE A 103 -2.14 8.96 -19.28
CA ILE A 103 -1.16 8.89 -20.36
C ILE A 103 -1.39 7.66 -21.23
N VAL A 104 -1.59 6.47 -20.64
CA VAL A 104 -1.90 5.25 -21.42
C VAL A 104 -3.21 5.43 -22.18
N SER A 105 -4.23 6.01 -21.55
CA SER A 105 -5.51 6.31 -22.22
C SER A 105 -5.33 7.26 -23.41
N ALA A 106 -4.47 8.29 -23.27
CA ALA A 106 -4.14 9.20 -24.35
C ALA A 106 -3.41 8.48 -25.51
N ILE A 107 -2.39 7.67 -25.20
CA ILE A 107 -1.66 6.88 -26.19
C ILE A 107 -2.61 5.95 -26.97
N LEU A 108 -3.54 5.27 -26.29
CA LEU A 108 -4.52 4.40 -26.94
C LEU A 108 -5.41 5.18 -27.91
N LYS A 109 -5.88 6.38 -27.51
CA LYS A 109 -6.68 7.26 -28.37
C LYS A 109 -5.89 7.75 -29.58
N ASP A 110 -4.66 8.19 -29.38
CA ASP A 110 -3.79 8.69 -30.45
C ASP A 110 -3.44 7.60 -31.48
N ASN A 111 -3.49 6.33 -31.06
CA ASN A 111 -3.30 5.16 -31.92
C ASN A 111 -4.63 4.55 -32.40
N GLU A 112 -5.76 5.25 -32.23
CA GLU A 112 -7.10 4.84 -32.71
C GLU A 112 -7.57 3.48 -32.15
N PHE A 113 -7.08 3.06 -30.99
CA PHE A 113 -7.57 1.87 -30.31
C PHE A 113 -8.92 2.13 -29.65
N ASN A 114 -9.89 1.25 -29.90
CA ASN A 114 -11.17 1.26 -29.19
C ASN A 114 -11.02 0.60 -27.81
N PHE A 115 -11.30 1.34 -26.75
CA PHE A 115 -11.34 0.82 -25.38
C PHE A 115 -12.45 1.49 -24.57
N ASN A 116 -12.86 0.84 -23.48
CA ASN A 116 -13.93 1.34 -22.63
C ASN A 116 -13.37 2.28 -21.54
N GLU A 117 -13.37 3.59 -21.81
CA GLU A 117 -12.98 4.62 -20.84
C GLU A 117 -13.86 4.64 -19.57
N ASN A 118 -15.05 4.02 -19.63
CA ASN A 118 -15.95 3.87 -18.50
C ASN A 118 -15.70 2.61 -17.66
N LYS A 119 -14.71 1.77 -18.02
CA LYS A 119 -14.30 0.59 -17.24
C LYS A 119 -12.83 0.71 -16.86
N VAL A 120 -12.56 1.36 -15.72
CA VAL A 120 -11.22 1.51 -15.16
C VAL A 120 -11.20 0.86 -13.79
N VAL A 121 -10.41 -0.22 -13.66
CA VAL A 121 -10.37 -1.05 -12.46
C VAL A 121 -9.01 -0.91 -11.78
N LEU A 122 -9.02 -0.60 -10.48
CA LEU A 122 -7.82 -0.65 -9.65
C LEU A 122 -7.88 -1.87 -8.73
N LEU A 123 -6.93 -2.78 -8.90
CA LEU A 123 -6.72 -3.92 -8.02
C LEU A 123 -5.50 -3.66 -7.14
N GLY A 124 -5.65 -3.76 -5.83
CA GLY A 124 -4.54 -3.57 -4.91
C GLY A 124 -4.64 -4.43 -3.67
N GLN A 125 -3.53 -4.48 -2.92
CA GLN A 125 -3.45 -5.11 -1.61
C GLN A 125 -2.80 -4.17 -0.60
N SER A 126 -3.32 -4.13 0.62
CA SER A 126 -2.74 -3.35 1.71
C SER A 126 -2.53 -1.90 1.28
N HIS A 127 -1.29 -1.43 1.20
CA HIS A 127 -0.94 -0.11 0.72
C HIS A 127 -1.38 0.15 -0.73
N GLY A 128 -1.26 -0.82 -1.64
CA GLY A 128 -1.70 -0.65 -3.02
C GLY A 128 -3.22 -0.44 -3.14
N ALA A 129 -4.01 -1.16 -2.32
CA ALA A 129 -5.45 -0.92 -2.26
C ALA A 129 -5.78 0.45 -1.65
N TYR A 130 -5.02 0.87 -0.63
CA TYR A 130 -5.14 2.22 -0.07
C TYR A 130 -4.87 3.31 -1.11
N ILE A 131 -3.83 3.16 -1.94
CA ILE A 131 -3.55 4.07 -3.05
C ILE A 131 -4.74 4.11 -4.03
N SER A 132 -5.41 2.98 -4.30
CA SER A 132 -6.62 2.95 -5.14
C SER A 132 -7.73 3.85 -4.60
N TYR A 133 -7.94 3.87 -3.28
CA TYR A 133 -8.90 4.78 -2.65
C TYR A 133 -8.46 6.24 -2.76
N LEU A 134 -7.17 6.54 -2.57
CA LEU A 134 -6.65 7.89 -2.79
C LEU A 134 -6.88 8.35 -4.25
N CYS A 135 -6.56 7.50 -5.22
CA CYS A 135 -6.76 7.77 -6.64
C CYS A 135 -8.21 8.14 -6.92
N ASN A 136 -9.16 7.32 -6.47
CA ASN A 136 -10.57 7.56 -6.67
C ASN A 136 -11.06 8.85 -5.98
N ALA A 137 -10.55 9.14 -4.78
CA ALA A 137 -10.96 10.33 -4.05
C ALA A 137 -10.51 11.64 -4.72
N ILE A 138 -9.30 11.66 -5.31
CA ILE A 138 -8.73 12.87 -5.93
C ILE A 138 -8.97 12.96 -7.44
N ALA A 139 -9.44 11.88 -8.07
CA ALA A 139 -9.89 11.81 -9.45
C ALA A 139 -11.30 11.19 -9.53
N PRO A 140 -12.33 11.85 -8.95
CA PRO A 140 -13.68 11.31 -8.92
C PRO A 140 -14.19 11.04 -10.35
N ASN A 141 -14.83 9.88 -10.53
CA ASN A 141 -15.31 9.39 -11.83
C ASN A 141 -14.19 9.09 -12.85
N LEU A 142 -12.91 9.00 -12.46
CA LEU A 142 -11.89 8.35 -13.29
C LEU A 142 -12.03 6.84 -13.20
N ILE A 143 -12.06 6.33 -11.96
CA ILE A 143 -12.10 4.91 -11.61
C ILE A 143 -13.55 4.42 -11.56
N SER A 144 -13.82 3.26 -12.15
CA SER A 144 -15.15 2.63 -12.10
C SER A 144 -15.26 1.56 -11.03
N CYS A 145 -14.16 0.86 -10.70
CA CYS A 145 -14.14 -0.15 -9.66
C CYS A 145 -12.79 -0.20 -8.92
N ILE A 146 -12.86 -0.32 -7.60
CA ILE A 146 -11.74 -0.70 -6.75
C ILE A 146 -11.96 -2.15 -6.30
N ILE A 147 -11.00 -3.01 -6.56
CA ILE A 147 -10.87 -4.33 -5.93
C ILE A 147 -9.82 -4.21 -4.85
N ASP A 148 -10.29 -4.24 -3.62
CA ASP A 148 -9.52 -4.01 -2.41
C ASP A 148 -9.27 -5.33 -1.68
N ASN A 149 -8.00 -5.69 -1.55
CA ASN A 149 -7.57 -6.71 -0.60
C ASN A 149 -6.89 -6.05 0.62
N SER A 150 -7.58 -6.01 1.76
CA SER A 150 -7.02 -5.60 3.05
C SER A 150 -6.44 -4.17 3.09
N ALA A 151 -7.00 -3.18 2.39
CA ALA A 151 -6.47 -1.81 2.47
C ALA A 151 -6.52 -1.28 3.89
N TRP A 152 -5.46 -0.58 4.29
CA TRP A 152 -5.50 0.24 5.49
C TRP A 152 -6.29 1.53 5.32
N ILE A 153 -6.78 2.06 6.43
CA ILE A 153 -7.55 3.31 6.47
C ILE A 153 -6.63 4.54 6.52
N PHE A 154 -5.46 4.35 7.13
CA PHE A 154 -4.41 5.35 7.27
C PHE A 154 -3.05 4.62 7.19
N PRO A 155 -2.02 5.19 6.55
CA PRO A 155 -0.74 4.53 6.41
C PRO A 155 -0.06 4.26 7.75
N LYS A 156 -0.02 2.98 8.15
CA LYS A 156 0.50 2.58 9.47
C LYS A 156 2.00 2.87 9.62
N TYR A 157 2.72 3.03 8.52
CA TYR A 157 4.15 3.31 8.54
C TYR A 157 4.51 4.78 8.75
N LEU A 158 3.52 5.68 8.77
CA LEU A 158 3.70 7.06 9.25
C LEU A 158 3.77 7.14 10.79
N ILE A 159 3.37 6.08 11.49
CA ILE A 159 3.36 6.02 12.96
C ILE A 159 4.23 4.88 13.51
N ASN A 160 4.38 3.78 12.76
CA ASN A 160 5.13 2.60 13.16
C ASN A 160 6.24 2.29 12.15
N ASN A 161 7.25 1.54 12.57
CA ASN A 161 8.21 0.97 11.63
C ASN A 161 7.60 -0.27 10.96
N ARG A 162 8.01 -0.57 9.73
CA ARG A 162 7.63 -1.83 9.08
C ARG A 162 8.58 -2.93 9.53
N LEU A 163 8.04 -4.06 9.95
CA LEU A 163 8.82 -5.23 10.33
C LEU A 163 8.56 -6.35 9.34
N LEU A 164 9.61 -6.83 8.69
CA LEU A 164 9.62 -8.08 7.94
C LEU A 164 10.44 -9.11 8.71
N TYR A 165 10.13 -10.38 8.56
CA TYR A 165 10.97 -11.44 9.11
C TYR A 165 11.16 -12.56 8.11
N GLN A 166 12.30 -13.22 8.23
CA GLN A 166 12.62 -14.44 7.51
C GLN A 166 13.22 -15.45 8.50
N THR A 167 13.02 -16.73 8.23
CA THR A 167 13.62 -17.80 9.03
C THR A 167 14.78 -18.40 8.24
N PHE A 168 15.98 -18.40 8.82
CA PHE A 168 17.16 -19.03 8.26
C PHE A 168 17.79 -19.95 9.31
N ASP A 169 17.90 -21.24 9.01
CA ASP A 169 18.47 -22.24 9.92
C ASP A 169 17.89 -22.18 11.33
N ASN A 170 16.55 -22.15 11.42
CA ASN A 170 15.75 -21.99 12.64
C ASN A 170 15.94 -20.66 13.40
N ILE A 171 16.72 -19.72 12.88
CA ILE A 171 16.88 -18.38 13.45
C ILE A 171 15.93 -17.42 12.73
N ARG A 172 15.15 -16.66 13.50
CA ARG A 172 14.32 -15.57 12.97
C ARG A 172 15.18 -14.32 12.80
N ILE A 173 15.23 -13.79 11.59
CA ILE A 173 15.89 -12.53 11.27
C ILE A 173 14.80 -11.52 10.98
N TYR A 174 14.69 -10.48 11.81
CA TYR A 174 13.78 -9.37 11.62
C TYR A 174 14.50 -8.22 10.94
N LYS A 175 13.87 -7.64 9.92
CA LYS A 175 14.30 -6.42 9.25
C LYS A 175 13.30 -5.31 9.56
N GLU A 176 13.77 -4.27 10.23
CA GLU A 176 13.00 -3.09 10.58
C GLU A 176 13.29 -1.96 9.59
N PHE A 177 12.23 -1.43 8.99
CA PHE A 177 12.28 -0.30 8.06
C PHE A 177 11.67 0.91 8.75
N SER A 178 12.46 1.98 8.88
CA SER A 178 11.99 3.27 9.36
C SER A 178 12.00 4.28 8.22
N TYR A 179 10.84 4.52 7.62
CA TYR A 179 10.71 5.43 6.49
C TYR A 179 10.83 6.89 6.93
N LEU A 180 11.43 7.71 6.08
CA LEU A 180 11.61 9.14 6.28
C LEU A 180 10.28 9.86 6.49
N ALA A 181 9.21 9.44 5.81
CA ALA A 181 7.88 10.05 5.94
C ALA A 181 7.31 10.02 7.36
N LYS A 182 7.72 9.06 8.19
CA LYS A 182 7.36 9.00 9.62
C LYS A 182 7.88 10.22 10.41
N HIS A 183 8.95 10.84 9.94
CA HIS A 183 9.67 11.92 10.63
C HIS A 183 9.41 13.31 10.03
N ILE A 184 8.61 13.39 8.96
CA ILE A 184 8.24 14.63 8.29
C ILE A 184 6.80 15.02 8.68
N PRO A 185 6.50 16.31 8.88
CA PRO A 185 5.12 16.75 9.08
C PRO A 185 4.21 16.35 7.91
N TYR A 186 3.11 15.66 8.20
CA TYR A 186 2.08 15.29 7.22
C TYR A 186 0.69 15.78 7.67
N ASP A 187 -0.22 15.87 6.71
CA ASP A 187 -1.62 16.20 6.97
C ASP A 187 -2.46 14.92 7.07
N GLU A 188 -2.90 14.60 8.29
CA GLU A 188 -3.64 13.36 8.54
C GLU A 188 -5.00 13.33 7.80
N GLU A 189 -5.67 14.47 7.62
CA GLU A 189 -7.02 14.49 7.06
C GLU A 189 -7.07 14.09 5.58
N ILE A 190 -6.01 14.43 4.82
CA ILE A 190 -5.93 14.06 3.41
C ILE A 190 -5.46 12.62 3.21
N LEU A 191 -4.74 12.05 4.17
CA LEU A 191 -4.22 10.68 4.13
C LEU A 191 -5.15 9.65 4.80
N ASN A 192 -6.12 10.09 5.60
CA ASN A 192 -7.06 9.21 6.28
C ASN A 192 -8.31 8.97 5.40
N LEU A 193 -8.48 7.74 4.93
CA LEU A 193 -9.60 7.38 4.04
C LEU A 193 -10.96 7.69 4.68
N SER A 194 -11.10 7.52 6.00
CA SER A 194 -12.36 7.83 6.70
C SER A 194 -12.74 9.30 6.64
N LYS A 195 -11.76 10.22 6.52
CA LYS A 195 -11.96 11.67 6.38
C LYS A 195 -12.07 12.09 4.92
N LEU A 196 -11.33 11.40 4.06
CA LEU A 196 -11.33 11.66 2.63
C LEU A 196 -12.69 11.31 2.01
N TYR A 197 -13.28 10.20 2.45
CA TYR A 197 -14.59 9.71 2.00
C TYR A 197 -15.78 10.33 2.74
N ASP A 198 -15.57 11.20 3.72
CA ASP A 198 -16.66 11.97 4.32
C ASP A 198 -17.32 12.84 3.24
N ASN A 199 -18.58 12.53 2.92
CA ASN A 199 -19.37 13.14 1.85
C ASN A 199 -18.78 12.97 0.44
N TYR A 200 -18.01 11.92 0.18
CA TYR A 200 -17.60 11.58 -1.18
C TYR A 200 -18.82 11.33 -2.08
N ILE A 201 -18.76 11.86 -3.30
CA ILE A 201 -19.78 11.69 -4.33
C ILE A 201 -19.06 11.21 -5.60
N GLY A 202 -19.34 9.98 -6.01
CA GLY A 202 -18.83 9.42 -7.25
C GLY A 202 -19.39 8.01 -7.50
N ASP A 203 -19.27 7.53 -8.72
CA ASP A 203 -19.92 6.29 -9.17
C ASP A 203 -19.08 5.02 -8.97
N CYS A 204 -17.93 5.12 -8.31
CA CYS A 204 -17.00 4.00 -8.17
C CYS A 204 -17.62 2.87 -7.35
N GLN A 205 -17.60 1.66 -7.90
CA GLN A 205 -17.88 0.46 -7.14
C GLN A 205 -16.68 0.09 -6.28
N VAL A 206 -16.95 -0.41 -5.07
CA VAL A 206 -15.92 -0.93 -4.17
C VAL A 206 -16.22 -2.40 -3.89
N ILE A 207 -15.28 -3.28 -4.22
CA ILE A 207 -15.30 -4.70 -3.88
C ILE A 207 -14.16 -4.95 -2.91
N ALA A 208 -14.47 -5.07 -1.62
CA ALA A 208 -13.48 -5.12 -0.55
C ALA A 208 -13.50 -6.47 0.18
N PHE A 209 -12.31 -7.05 0.33
CA PHE A 209 -12.06 -8.30 1.06
C PHE A 209 -11.16 -7.99 2.25
N HIS A 210 -11.55 -8.45 3.45
CA HIS A 210 -10.80 -8.15 4.67
C HIS A 210 -10.81 -9.31 5.65
N GLY A 211 -9.65 -9.60 6.25
CA GLY A 211 -9.47 -10.76 7.11
C GLY A 211 -9.89 -10.52 8.54
N THR A 212 -10.60 -11.48 9.15
CA THR A 212 -11.10 -11.34 10.53
C THR A 212 -10.00 -11.31 11.60
N SER A 213 -8.79 -11.75 11.27
CA SER A 213 -7.62 -11.72 12.16
C SER A 213 -6.54 -10.73 11.69
N ASP A 214 -6.92 -9.71 10.92
CA ASP A 214 -6.01 -8.64 10.52
C ASP A 214 -5.65 -7.75 11.72
N PHE A 215 -4.38 -7.82 12.14
CA PHE A 215 -3.84 -7.03 13.25
C PHE A 215 -3.37 -5.63 12.84
N LEU A 216 -3.22 -5.36 11.55
CA LEU A 216 -2.83 -4.02 11.07
C LEU A 216 -4.05 -3.10 10.98
N VAL A 217 -5.19 -3.63 10.56
CA VAL A 217 -6.44 -2.89 10.38
C VAL A 217 -7.60 -3.78 10.80
N SER A 218 -8.39 -3.36 11.79
CA SER A 218 -9.49 -4.19 12.24
C SER A 218 -10.63 -4.23 11.22
N CYS A 219 -11.36 -5.35 11.17
CA CYS A 219 -12.60 -5.44 10.39
C CYS A 219 -13.63 -4.38 10.76
N GLU A 220 -13.66 -3.93 12.01
CA GLU A 220 -14.57 -2.88 12.47
C GLU A 220 -14.20 -1.53 11.86
N GLU A 221 -12.92 -1.13 11.91
CA GLU A 221 -12.43 0.08 11.24
C GLU A 221 -12.74 0.04 9.74
N LYS A 222 -12.56 -1.13 9.12
CA LYS A 222 -12.86 -1.35 7.71
C LYS A 222 -14.34 -1.18 7.40
N LYS A 223 -15.22 -1.88 8.12
CA LYS A 223 -16.68 -1.75 8.01
C LYS A 223 -17.12 -0.30 8.14
N ASN A 224 -16.56 0.44 9.09
CA ASN A 224 -16.89 1.85 9.31
C ASN A 224 -16.54 2.72 8.10
N LEU A 225 -15.39 2.53 7.45
CA LEU A 225 -15.08 3.21 6.19
C LEU A 225 -16.07 2.82 5.09
N ILE A 226 -16.27 1.52 4.90
CA ILE A 226 -17.11 0.97 3.83
C ILE A 226 -18.55 1.49 3.92
N ASN A 227 -19.11 1.56 5.12
CA ASN A 227 -20.47 2.08 5.36
C ASN A 227 -20.63 3.57 5.03
N LYS A 228 -19.54 4.35 4.94
CA LYS A 228 -19.57 5.76 4.53
C LYS A 228 -19.62 5.92 3.00
N ILE A 229 -19.20 4.91 2.25
CA ILE A 229 -19.12 4.99 0.80
C ILE A 229 -20.53 4.91 0.23
N LYS A 230 -21.02 6.04 -0.28
CA LYS A 230 -22.29 6.10 -1.00
C LYS A 230 -22.07 5.51 -2.38
N GLY A 231 -22.63 4.35 -2.67
CA GLY A 231 -22.49 3.72 -3.99
C GLY A 231 -22.65 2.20 -3.97
N LYS A 232 -22.13 1.56 -5.02
CA LYS A 232 -22.12 0.10 -5.16
C LYS A 232 -20.98 -0.47 -4.35
N VAL A 233 -21.30 -1.07 -3.22
CA VAL A 233 -20.32 -1.65 -2.31
C VAL A 233 -20.60 -3.14 -2.16
N HIS A 234 -19.57 -3.94 -2.33
CA HIS A 234 -19.52 -5.33 -1.91
C HIS A 234 -18.39 -5.45 -0.88
N TYR A 235 -18.72 -5.91 0.33
CA TYR A 235 -17.73 -6.12 1.38
C TYR A 235 -17.84 -7.54 1.90
N GLU A 236 -16.72 -8.24 1.90
CA GLU A 236 -16.64 -9.62 2.31
C GLU A 236 -15.56 -9.80 3.39
N GLU A 237 -16.00 -10.24 4.57
CA GLU A 237 -15.10 -10.67 5.63
C GLU A 237 -14.67 -12.11 5.40
N ILE A 238 -13.37 -12.33 5.48
CA ILE A 238 -12.73 -13.63 5.30
C ILE A 238 -12.38 -14.18 6.68
N SER A 239 -13.25 -15.05 7.17
CA SER A 239 -13.05 -15.87 8.36
C SER A 239 -12.48 -17.24 7.99
N ASP A 240 -12.14 -18.06 8.98
CA ASP A 240 -11.52 -19.37 8.74
C ASP A 240 -12.39 -20.29 7.87
N GLN A 241 -13.72 -20.11 7.90
CA GLN A 241 -14.66 -20.86 7.08
C GLN A 241 -14.63 -20.48 5.58
N LYS A 242 -14.02 -19.35 5.23
CA LYS A 242 -13.90 -18.83 3.86
C LYS A 242 -12.49 -18.90 3.30
N VAL A 243 -11.54 -19.44 4.07
CA VAL A 243 -10.22 -19.79 3.56
C VAL A 243 -10.38 -21.03 2.70
N ASP A 244 -10.28 -20.85 1.38
CA ASP A 244 -10.50 -21.89 0.38
C ASP A 244 -9.20 -22.53 -0.14
N GLY A 245 -8.04 -21.92 0.16
CA GLY A 245 -6.74 -22.37 -0.35
C GLY A 245 -6.51 -22.07 -1.84
N GLU A 246 -7.45 -21.39 -2.50
CA GLU A 246 -7.41 -21.07 -3.93
C GLU A 246 -7.38 -19.56 -4.18
N ILE A 247 -8.33 -18.84 -3.60
CA ILE A 247 -8.39 -17.37 -3.58
C ILE A 247 -7.77 -16.86 -2.30
N PHE A 248 -8.14 -17.42 -1.15
CA PHE A 248 -7.74 -16.96 0.18
C PHE A 248 -7.02 -18.08 0.94
N ASN A 249 -5.81 -17.76 1.43
CA ASN A 249 -4.96 -18.70 2.15
C ASN A 249 -4.81 -18.35 3.65
N SER A 250 -5.30 -17.19 4.08
CA SER A 250 -5.29 -16.78 5.47
C SER A 250 -6.44 -15.81 5.80
N THR A 251 -6.69 -15.63 7.09
CA THR A 251 -7.57 -14.61 7.65
C THR A 251 -6.79 -13.38 8.16
N SER A 252 -5.46 -13.38 7.97
CA SER A 252 -4.55 -12.31 8.36
C SER A 252 -4.45 -11.22 7.29
N HIS A 253 -3.70 -10.15 7.57
CA HIS A 253 -3.50 -9.05 6.64
C HIS A 253 -3.01 -9.51 5.26
N GLY A 254 -3.74 -9.12 4.21
CA GLY A 254 -3.45 -9.51 2.82
C GLY A 254 -3.99 -10.88 2.41
N LEU A 255 -4.55 -11.66 3.33
CA LEU A 255 -5.29 -12.91 3.11
C LEU A 255 -4.49 -14.05 2.44
N GLY A 256 -3.18 -13.85 2.24
CA GLY A 256 -2.38 -14.69 1.35
C GLY A 256 -3.03 -14.87 -0.02
N ALA A 257 -3.73 -13.85 -0.53
CA ALA A 257 -4.65 -14.04 -1.64
C ALA A 257 -3.94 -14.28 -2.99
N ASP A 258 -4.51 -15.14 -3.82
CA ASP A 258 -4.15 -15.20 -5.25
C ASP A 258 -4.87 -14.07 -6.00
N PHE A 259 -4.12 -13.06 -6.45
CA PHE A 259 -4.69 -11.88 -7.10
C PHE A 259 -5.41 -12.17 -8.41
N PHE A 260 -5.01 -13.22 -9.13
CA PHE A 260 -5.67 -13.57 -10.38
C PHE A 260 -7.02 -14.23 -10.12
N ASN A 261 -7.09 -15.17 -9.17
CA ASN A 261 -8.35 -15.79 -8.77
C ASN A 261 -9.27 -14.79 -8.05
N LEU A 262 -8.72 -13.87 -7.26
CA LEU A 262 -9.48 -12.79 -6.62
C LEU A 262 -10.14 -11.88 -7.67
N PHE A 263 -9.38 -11.46 -8.68
CA PHE A 263 -9.92 -10.67 -9.79
C PHE A 263 -10.98 -11.45 -10.56
N LYS A 264 -10.74 -12.73 -10.87
CA LYS A 264 -11.71 -13.59 -11.54
C LYS A 264 -13.02 -13.69 -10.76
N TYR A 265 -12.94 -13.83 -9.45
CA TYR A 265 -14.12 -13.84 -8.57
C TYR A 265 -14.85 -12.49 -8.61
N ALA A 266 -14.12 -11.37 -8.53
CA ALA A 266 -14.71 -10.04 -8.62
C ALA A 266 -15.41 -9.79 -9.98
N GLU A 267 -14.77 -10.14 -11.10
CA GLU A 267 -15.33 -9.96 -12.45
C GLU A 267 -16.53 -10.89 -12.71
N ASN A 268 -16.41 -12.18 -12.39
CA ASN A 268 -17.39 -13.19 -12.79
C ASN A 268 -18.52 -13.41 -11.80
N ASN A 269 -18.26 -13.29 -10.50
CA ASN A 269 -19.23 -13.63 -9.45
C ASN A 269 -19.92 -12.38 -8.89
N ILE A 270 -19.18 -11.30 -8.71
CA ILE A 270 -19.71 -10.04 -8.16
C ILE A 270 -20.15 -9.11 -9.29
N GLY A 271 -19.38 -9.06 -10.38
CA GLY A 271 -19.61 -8.19 -11.52
C GLY A 271 -18.96 -6.82 -11.35
N ILE A 272 -18.04 -6.49 -12.25
CA ILE A 272 -17.39 -5.18 -12.30
C ILE A 272 -18.24 -4.21 -13.10
N SER A 273 -18.63 -3.12 -12.46
CA SER A 273 -19.44 -2.07 -13.06
C SER A 273 -18.62 -1.06 -13.88
N THR A 274 -19.31 -0.46 -14.83
CA THR A 274 -18.84 0.73 -15.55
C THR A 274 -19.41 1.99 -14.90
N LYS A 275 -18.64 3.07 -14.90
CA LYS A 275 -19.12 4.37 -14.43
C LYS A 275 -20.20 4.93 -15.36
N GLN A 276 -21.13 5.71 -14.81
CA GLN A 276 -22.17 6.40 -15.59
C GLN A 276 -21.67 7.79 -15.99
N ASN A 277 -21.02 8.49 -15.06
CA ASN A 277 -20.44 9.79 -15.30
C ASN A 277 -19.05 9.67 -15.96
N LYS A 278 -18.80 10.51 -16.96
CA LYS A 278 -17.46 10.63 -17.55
C LYS A 278 -16.53 11.39 -16.58
N PHE A 279 -15.25 11.04 -16.62
CA PHE A 279 -14.23 11.83 -15.93
C PHE A 279 -14.18 13.22 -16.55
N GLN A 280 -14.13 14.26 -15.71
CA GLN A 280 -13.97 15.63 -16.14
C GLN A 280 -12.57 16.09 -15.79
N PHE A 281 -11.88 16.69 -16.77
CA PHE A 281 -10.57 17.33 -16.57
C PHE A 281 -10.76 18.71 -15.92
N CYS A 282 -11.36 18.71 -14.73
CA CYS A 282 -11.61 19.89 -13.91
C CYS A 282 -10.87 19.79 -12.58
N GLU A 283 -10.65 20.93 -11.95
CA GLU A 283 -9.91 21.03 -10.69
C GLU A 283 -10.66 20.33 -9.54
N TYR A 284 -9.99 19.38 -8.88
CA TYR A 284 -10.45 18.81 -7.61
C TYR A 284 -9.96 19.68 -6.44
N LYS A 285 -10.84 19.97 -5.49
CA LYS A 285 -10.49 20.74 -4.28
C LYS A 285 -10.84 19.98 -3.02
N LYS A 286 -9.91 19.98 -2.06
CA LYS A 286 -10.15 19.51 -0.70
C LYS A 286 -9.55 20.48 0.29
N GLU A 287 -10.32 20.87 1.29
CA GLU A 287 -9.82 21.63 2.41
C GLU A 287 -9.69 20.74 3.64
N THR A 288 -8.56 20.84 4.33
CA THR A 288 -8.32 20.26 5.66
C THR A 288 -8.22 21.39 6.67
N LYS A 289 -7.89 21.06 7.94
CA LYS A 289 -7.53 22.09 8.92
C LYS A 289 -6.23 22.82 8.57
N LEU A 290 -5.27 22.13 7.94
CA LEU A 290 -3.92 22.66 7.71
C LEU A 290 -3.79 23.34 6.35
N TYR A 291 -4.41 22.77 5.32
CA TYR A 291 -4.15 23.15 3.93
C TYR A 291 -5.43 23.22 3.10
N LYS A 292 -5.30 23.88 1.95
CA LYS A 292 -6.21 23.77 0.81
C LYS A 292 -5.45 23.05 -0.31
N TYR A 293 -5.95 21.91 -0.71
CA TYR A 293 -5.45 21.11 -1.82
C TYR A 293 -6.25 21.44 -3.07
N SER A 294 -5.54 21.64 -4.17
CA SER A 294 -6.08 21.73 -5.51
C SER A 294 -5.32 20.75 -6.38
N ILE A 295 -6.04 19.91 -7.13
CA ILE A 295 -5.46 18.99 -8.10
C ILE A 295 -6.06 19.37 -9.44
N ASP A 296 -5.25 20.05 -10.24
CA ASP A 296 -5.65 20.56 -11.54
C ASP A 296 -5.35 19.54 -12.64
N TYR A 297 -6.36 19.23 -13.44
CA TYR A 297 -6.28 18.30 -14.56
C TYR A 297 -6.28 19.02 -15.92
N SER A 298 -6.24 20.36 -15.95
CA SER A 298 -6.33 21.17 -17.17
C SER A 298 -5.22 20.87 -18.19
N SER A 299 -4.05 20.42 -17.72
CA SER A 299 -2.92 20.01 -18.55
C SER A 299 -3.03 18.60 -19.13
N GLY A 300 -4.09 17.86 -18.80
CA GLY A 300 -4.28 16.45 -19.16
C GLY A 300 -3.74 15.44 -18.15
N VAL A 301 -2.91 15.90 -17.19
CA VAL A 301 -2.37 15.11 -16.06
C VAL A 301 -2.55 15.91 -14.74
N PRO A 302 -2.61 15.24 -13.58
CA PRO A 302 -2.79 15.91 -12.29
C PRO A 302 -1.59 16.79 -11.93
N VAL A 303 -1.86 18.06 -11.62
CA VAL A 303 -0.91 19.00 -11.01
C VAL A 303 -1.39 19.34 -9.61
N VAL A 304 -0.61 18.97 -8.60
CA VAL A 304 -0.96 19.19 -7.20
C VAL A 304 -0.48 20.55 -6.73
N ASN A 305 -1.40 21.35 -6.20
CA ASN A 305 -1.15 22.62 -5.55
C ASN A 305 -1.61 22.55 -4.08
N VAL A 306 -0.75 23.00 -3.16
CA VAL A 306 -1.02 22.99 -1.72
C VAL A 306 -0.85 24.40 -1.17
N TYR A 307 -1.91 24.92 -0.56
CA TYR A 307 -1.92 26.27 0.04
C TYR A 307 -2.11 26.16 1.54
N LYS A 308 -1.22 26.76 2.33
CA LYS A 308 -1.37 26.84 3.78
C LYS A 308 -2.57 27.71 4.14
N LYS A 309 -3.44 27.23 5.03
CA LYS A 309 -4.51 28.08 5.59
C LYS A 309 -3.88 29.13 6.50
N LYS A 310 -4.32 30.39 6.32
CA LYS A 310 -3.96 31.50 7.20
C LYS A 310 -4.71 31.39 8.53
#